data_AF-A0A3R9WVD4-F1
#
_entry.id   AF-A0A3R9WVD4-F1
#
_cell.length_a   1.000
_cell.length_b   1.000
_cell.length_c   1.000
_cell.angle_alpha   90.00
_cell.angle_beta   90.00
_cell.angle_gamma   90.00
#
_symmetry.space_group_name_H-M   'P 1'
#
loop_
_entity.id
_entity.type
_entity.pdbx_description
1 polymer ?
#
loop_
_entity_poly.entity_id
_entity_poly.type
_entity_poly.pdbx_seq_one_letter_code
_entity_poly.pdbx_strand_id
1 'polypeptide(L)'
;MRGTDNPRSSPLVPDTVVAEISRHDWDSAACGCGRGAGHLVDTLWNAAEGHPSAFRALEGHAFLAGVLRPPAPAVCGVLMAVWSAGPPRQATREALLWTLLAMLGAEDDGSAYEAGLYGQCAAFVRRAADSLRREAVDRPGSVSAAYADGVLELLGMAA
;
A
#
# COMPACT_ATOMS: atom_id res chain seq x y z
N MET A 1 33.79 6.44 -13.44
CA MET A 1 32.97 7.55 -12.89
C MET A 1 31.53 7.25 -13.23
N ARG A 2 30.72 6.92 -12.22
CA ARG A 2 29.28 6.65 -12.38
C ARG A 2 28.59 7.97 -12.70
N GLY A 3 27.74 7.96 -13.74
CA GLY A 3 26.84 9.07 -14.00
C GLY A 3 25.95 9.27 -12.77
N THR A 4 25.77 10.53 -12.39
CA THR A 4 24.75 10.93 -11.43
C THR A 4 23.40 10.60 -12.05
N ASP A 5 22.81 9.49 -11.62
CA ASP A 5 21.42 9.17 -11.93
C ASP A 5 20.57 10.34 -11.45
N ASN A 6 19.95 11.08 -12.38
CA ASN A 6 19.02 12.13 -12.01
C ASN A 6 17.93 11.49 -11.12
N PRO A 7 17.59 12.11 -9.97
CA PRO A 7 16.50 11.59 -9.15
C PRO A 7 15.24 11.55 -10.01
N ARG A 8 14.60 10.38 -10.06
CA ARG A 8 13.32 10.19 -10.75
C ARG A 8 12.34 11.21 -10.18
N SER A 9 11.73 12.00 -11.06
CA SER A 9 10.76 13.03 -10.69
C SER A 9 9.59 12.97 -11.66
N SER A 10 8.38 13.15 -11.11
CA SER A 10 7.13 13.26 -11.87
C SER A 10 6.27 14.29 -11.15
N PRO A 11 5.72 15.30 -11.85
CA PRO A 11 4.85 16.29 -11.21
C PRO A 11 3.53 15.68 -10.69
N LEU A 12 3.24 14.44 -11.08
CA LEU A 12 2.05 13.69 -10.65
C LEU A 12 2.27 12.89 -9.37
N VAL A 13 3.53 12.65 -8.98
CA VAL A 13 3.86 11.88 -7.78
C VAL A 13 4.18 12.85 -6.65
N PRO A 14 3.40 12.85 -5.55
CA PRO A 14 3.65 13.74 -4.42
C PRO A 14 5.01 13.48 -3.77
N ASP A 15 5.69 14.55 -3.33
CA ASP A 15 7.01 14.45 -2.66
C ASP A 15 6.97 13.56 -1.41
N THR A 16 5.83 13.50 -0.72
CA THR A 16 5.63 12.60 0.43
C THR A 16 5.68 11.13 0.04
N VAL A 17 5.19 10.78 -1.16
CA VAL A 17 5.25 9.43 -1.71
C VAL A 17 6.67 9.11 -2.18
N VAL A 18 7.35 10.06 -2.82
CA VAL A 18 8.76 9.91 -3.21
C VAL A 18 9.62 9.64 -1.96
N ALA A 19 9.44 10.46 -0.91
CA ALA A 19 10.15 10.30 0.34
C ALA A 19 9.85 8.94 0.99
N GLU A 20 8.61 8.47 0.96
CA GLU A 20 8.25 7.16 1.50
C GLU A 20 8.90 6.02 0.70
N ILE A 21 8.89 6.08 -0.64
CA ILE A 21 9.59 5.09 -1.47
C ILE A 21 11.09 5.07 -1.15
N SER A 22 11.73 6.23 -1.00
CA SER A 22 13.17 6.33 -0.70
C SER A 22 13.57 5.90 0.71
N ARG A 23 12.63 5.76 1.65
CA ARG A 23 12.93 5.32 3.03
C ARG A 23 13.26 3.83 3.14
N HIS A 24 12.83 3.03 2.18
CA HIS A 24 12.93 1.58 2.26
C HIS A 24 14.13 1.06 1.46
N ASP A 25 14.90 0.15 2.05
CA ASP A 25 15.88 -0.65 1.31
C ASP A 25 15.18 -1.82 0.61
N TRP A 26 14.66 -1.55 -0.58
CA TRP A 26 13.86 -2.51 -1.33
C TRP A 26 14.61 -3.77 -1.75
N ASP A 27 15.92 -3.69 -2.00
CA ASP A 27 16.69 -4.86 -2.45
C ASP A 27 16.98 -5.83 -1.30
N SER A 28 16.94 -5.34 -0.05
CA SER A 28 17.07 -6.19 1.15
C SER A 28 15.89 -7.14 1.37
N ALA A 29 14.70 -6.79 0.86
CA ALA A 29 13.48 -7.57 1.05
C ALA A 29 13.29 -8.59 -0.09
N ALA A 30 13.09 -9.85 0.27
CA ALA A 30 12.72 -10.89 -0.69
C ALA A 30 11.28 -10.69 -1.17
N CYS A 31 11.10 -10.41 -2.46
CA CYS A 31 9.79 -10.27 -3.08
C CYS A 31 9.10 -11.63 -3.21
N GLY A 32 7.76 -11.64 -3.20
CA GLY A 32 6.95 -12.85 -3.41
C GLY A 32 7.25 -13.62 -4.70
N CYS A 33 7.85 -12.96 -5.70
CA CYS A 33 8.26 -13.57 -6.97
C CYS A 33 9.64 -14.26 -6.91
N GLY A 34 10.32 -14.24 -5.76
CA GLY A 34 11.65 -14.85 -5.55
C GLY A 34 12.84 -13.96 -5.91
N ARG A 35 12.62 -12.71 -6.31
CA ARG A 35 13.67 -11.70 -6.58
C ARG A 35 13.79 -10.71 -5.40
N GLY A 36 14.84 -9.88 -5.38
CA GLY A 36 14.84 -8.68 -4.51
C GLY A 36 13.71 -7.72 -4.89
N ALA A 37 13.12 -7.03 -3.92
CA ALA A 37 11.94 -6.18 -4.12
C ALA A 37 12.23 -4.82 -4.76
N GLY A 38 13.48 -4.50 -5.11
CA GLY A 38 13.84 -3.27 -5.84
C GLY A 38 13.04 -3.04 -7.12
N HIS A 39 12.61 -4.13 -7.79
CA HIS A 39 11.79 -4.03 -8.99
C HIS A 39 10.37 -3.47 -8.74
N LEU A 40 9.89 -3.42 -7.48
CA LEU A 40 8.58 -2.87 -7.14
C LEU A 40 8.55 -1.35 -7.16
N VAL A 41 9.72 -0.70 -7.11
CA VAL A 41 9.81 0.77 -7.13
C VAL A 41 9.08 1.33 -8.36
N ASP A 42 9.25 0.74 -9.54
CA ASP A 42 8.55 1.17 -10.76
C ASP A 42 7.03 1.01 -10.65
N THR A 43 6.56 -0.12 -10.10
CA THR A 43 5.14 -0.38 -9.88
C THR A 43 4.55 0.63 -8.89
N LEU A 44 5.26 0.96 -7.82
CA LEU A 44 4.82 1.93 -6.81
C LEU A 44 4.79 3.35 -7.36
N TRP A 45 5.74 3.73 -8.21
CA TRP A 45 5.68 4.98 -8.96
C TRP A 45 4.45 5.04 -9.86
N ASN A 46 4.17 3.97 -10.63
CA ASN A 46 2.98 3.92 -11.47
C ASN A 46 1.67 4.00 -10.66
N ALA A 47 1.63 3.37 -9.49
CA ALA A 47 0.51 3.46 -8.57
C ALA A 47 0.32 4.91 -8.08
N ALA A 48 1.42 5.59 -7.73
CA ALA A 48 1.41 6.98 -7.29
C ALA A 48 1.00 7.97 -8.39
N GLU A 49 1.35 7.69 -9.66
CA GLU A 49 0.88 8.45 -10.83
C GLU A 49 -0.62 8.23 -11.11
N GLY A 50 -1.21 7.23 -10.47
CA GLY A 50 -2.65 6.98 -10.50
C GLY A 50 -3.07 5.85 -11.41
N HIS A 51 -2.18 4.95 -11.83
CA HIS A 51 -2.51 3.80 -12.67
C HIS A 51 -3.15 2.66 -11.85
N PRO A 52 -4.46 2.36 -11.99
CA PRO A 52 -5.14 1.37 -11.15
C PRO A 52 -4.57 -0.05 -11.30
N SER A 53 -4.07 -0.41 -12.49
CA SER A 53 -3.45 -1.71 -12.75
C SER A 53 -2.17 -1.93 -11.94
N ALA A 54 -1.46 -0.85 -11.55
CA ALA A 54 -0.25 -0.96 -10.75
C ALA A 54 -0.54 -1.49 -9.34
N PHE A 55 -1.70 -1.15 -8.76
CA PHE A 55 -2.13 -1.69 -7.47
C PHE A 55 -2.43 -3.18 -7.53
N ARG A 56 -3.04 -3.64 -8.65
CA ARG A 56 -3.29 -5.06 -8.90
C ARG A 56 -1.99 -5.83 -9.14
N ALA A 57 -1.01 -5.20 -9.78
CA ALA A 57 0.31 -5.78 -10.01
C ALA A 57 1.15 -5.96 -8.73
N LEU A 58 0.67 -5.54 -7.55
CA LEU A 58 1.30 -5.85 -6.27
C LEU A 58 0.94 -7.25 -5.76
N GLU A 59 -0.13 -7.85 -6.28
CA GLU A 59 -0.45 -9.26 -6.03
C GLU A 59 0.61 -10.17 -6.66
N GLY A 60 1.00 -11.24 -5.96
CA GLY A 60 2.17 -12.05 -6.29
C GLY A 60 3.49 -11.49 -5.78
N HIS A 61 3.51 -10.23 -5.32
CA HIS A 61 4.73 -9.55 -4.86
C HIS A 61 4.70 -9.20 -3.38
N ALA A 62 3.71 -8.41 -2.95
CA ALA A 62 3.51 -8.00 -1.57
C ALA A 62 2.58 -8.95 -0.81
N PHE A 63 1.65 -9.58 -1.52
CA PHE A 63 0.74 -10.59 -0.98
C PHE A 63 0.35 -11.56 -2.08
N LEU A 64 0.01 -12.80 -1.73
CA LEU A 64 -0.52 -13.79 -2.68
C LEU A 64 -1.33 -14.83 -1.92
N ALA A 65 -2.54 -15.14 -2.42
CA ALA A 65 -3.42 -16.18 -1.89
C ALA A 65 -3.59 -16.10 -0.35
N GLY A 66 -3.83 -14.90 0.16
CA GLY A 66 -4.03 -14.68 1.59
C GLY A 66 -2.75 -14.70 2.43
N VAL A 67 -1.56 -14.65 1.84
CA VAL A 67 -0.29 -14.64 2.59
C VAL A 67 0.50 -13.37 2.26
N LEU A 68 0.91 -12.63 3.28
CA LEU A 68 1.82 -11.49 3.12
C LEU A 68 3.23 -11.93 2.78
N ARG A 69 3.95 -11.09 2.04
CA ARG A 69 5.34 -11.27 1.67
C ARG A 69 6.21 -10.20 2.31
N PRO A 70 7.52 -10.42 2.47
CA PRO A 70 8.42 -9.47 3.13
C PRO A 70 8.27 -7.99 2.72
N PRO A 71 8.04 -7.60 1.44
CA PRO A 71 7.87 -6.18 1.10
C PRO A 71 6.52 -5.58 1.51
N ALA A 72 5.57 -6.36 2.06
CA ALA A 72 4.23 -5.88 2.39
C ALA A 72 4.20 -4.63 3.26
N PRO A 73 4.96 -4.53 4.39
CA PRO A 73 4.93 -3.32 5.21
C PRO A 73 5.38 -2.07 4.47
N ALA A 74 6.48 -2.16 3.70
CA ALA A 74 6.99 -1.05 2.90
C ALA A 74 5.98 -0.62 1.82
N VAL A 75 5.36 -1.59 1.13
CA VAL A 75 4.29 -1.33 0.17
C VAL A 75 3.12 -0.63 0.85
N CYS A 76 2.66 -1.13 2.00
CA CYS A 76 1.58 -0.50 2.77
C CYS A 76 1.89 0.96 3.13
N GLY A 77 3.13 1.24 3.60
CA GLY A 77 3.58 2.60 3.86
C GLY A 77 3.42 3.52 2.65
N VAL A 78 3.87 3.07 1.48
CA VAL A 78 3.74 3.83 0.22
C VAL A 78 2.28 4.02 -0.19
N LEU A 79 1.44 2.98 -0.12
CA LEU A 79 0.01 3.10 -0.43
C LEU A 79 -0.69 4.12 0.50
N MET A 80 -0.32 4.13 1.78
CA MET A 80 -0.86 5.10 2.73
C MET A 80 -0.32 6.51 2.50
N ALA A 81 0.91 6.68 2.01
CA ALA A 81 1.41 7.97 1.55
C ALA A 81 0.63 8.47 0.32
N VAL A 82 0.32 7.59 -0.64
CA VAL A 82 -0.52 7.93 -1.81
C VAL A 82 -1.92 8.37 -1.35
N TRP A 83 -2.54 7.62 -0.45
CA TRP A 83 -3.84 7.99 0.12
C TRP A 83 -3.80 9.35 0.85
N SER A 84 -2.79 9.56 1.68
CA SER A 84 -2.67 10.76 2.54
C SER A 84 -2.33 12.03 1.77
N ALA A 85 -1.72 11.92 0.58
CA ALA A 85 -1.49 13.07 -0.30
C ALA A 85 -2.78 13.65 -0.90
N GLY A 86 -3.90 12.96 -0.72
CA GLY A 86 -5.21 13.31 -1.24
C GLY A 86 -5.85 12.08 -1.89
N PRO A 87 -7.13 11.78 -1.63
CA PRO A 87 -7.76 10.59 -2.17
C PRO A 87 -7.66 10.56 -3.71
N PRO A 88 -7.13 9.49 -4.31
CA PRO A 88 -6.99 9.39 -5.75
C PRO A 88 -8.33 9.50 -6.50
N ARG A 89 -8.25 9.62 -7.83
CA ARG A 89 -9.42 9.49 -8.71
C ARG A 89 -10.10 8.12 -8.48
N GLN A 90 -11.41 8.05 -8.76
CA GLN A 90 -12.25 6.92 -8.34
C GLN A 90 -11.66 5.54 -8.63
N ALA A 91 -11.27 5.23 -9.88
CA ALA A 91 -10.76 3.89 -10.22
C ALA A 91 -9.46 3.55 -9.46
N THR A 92 -8.56 4.52 -9.32
CA THR A 92 -7.30 4.38 -8.56
C THR A 92 -7.58 4.19 -7.08
N ARG A 93 -8.56 4.92 -6.55
CA ARG A 93 -8.98 4.85 -5.15
C ARG A 93 -9.55 3.48 -4.81
N GLU A 94 -10.45 2.97 -5.64
CA GLU A 94 -11.03 1.63 -5.48
C GLU A 94 -9.94 0.55 -5.56
N ALA A 95 -8.98 0.69 -6.49
CA ALA A 95 -7.85 -0.23 -6.59
C ALA A 95 -6.94 -0.19 -5.36
N LEU A 96 -6.62 1.00 -4.84
CA LEU A 96 -5.84 1.20 -3.62
C LEU A 96 -6.53 0.54 -2.42
N LEU A 97 -7.81 0.87 -2.18
CA LEU A 97 -8.55 0.37 -1.03
C LEU A 97 -8.75 -1.15 -1.11
N TRP A 98 -9.01 -1.69 -2.30
CA TRP A 98 -9.03 -3.15 -2.50
C TRP A 98 -7.69 -3.80 -2.16
N THR A 99 -6.57 -3.20 -2.58
CA THR A 99 -5.24 -3.76 -2.28
C THR A 99 -4.97 -3.74 -0.77
N LEU A 100 -5.33 -2.65 -0.07
CA LEU A 100 -5.24 -2.60 1.39
C LEU A 100 -6.12 -3.66 2.07
N LEU A 101 -7.36 -3.83 1.59
CA LEU A 101 -8.27 -4.86 2.08
C LEU A 101 -7.68 -6.26 1.90
N ALA A 102 -7.12 -6.56 0.73
CA ALA A 102 -6.49 -7.85 0.43
C ALA A 102 -5.26 -8.12 1.32
N MET A 103 -4.43 -7.10 1.57
CA MET A 103 -3.26 -7.22 2.44
C MET A 103 -3.65 -7.41 3.91
N LEU A 104 -4.67 -6.69 4.40
CA LEU A 104 -5.13 -6.83 5.79
C LEU A 104 -6.03 -8.06 5.99
N GLY A 105 -6.59 -8.61 4.93
CA GLY A 105 -7.33 -9.87 4.98
C GLY A 105 -6.44 -11.12 4.87
N ALA A 106 -5.13 -10.93 4.71
CA ALA A 106 -4.18 -12.03 4.70
C ALA A 106 -4.05 -12.67 6.08
N GLU A 107 -3.82 -13.98 6.10
CA GLU A 107 -3.50 -14.75 7.30
C GLU A 107 -2.25 -14.19 7.97
N ASP A 108 -2.31 -14.05 9.29
CA ASP A 108 -1.15 -13.68 10.09
C ASP A 108 -0.09 -14.78 9.97
N ASP A 109 1.13 -14.41 9.62
CA ASP A 109 2.21 -15.34 9.33
C ASP A 109 2.83 -15.96 10.59
N GLY A 110 2.31 -15.60 11.78
CA GLY A 110 2.76 -16.11 13.08
C GLY A 110 4.21 -15.73 13.41
N SER A 111 4.76 -14.72 12.71
CA SER A 111 6.15 -14.29 12.83
C SER A 111 6.47 -13.69 14.21
N ALA A 112 7.61 -14.10 14.78
CA ALA A 112 8.11 -13.67 16.08
C ALA A 112 8.87 -12.31 16.06
N TYR A 113 9.01 -11.66 14.91
CA TYR A 113 9.58 -10.31 14.84
C TYR A 113 8.57 -9.29 15.39
N GLU A 114 9.04 -8.24 16.08
CA GLU A 114 8.20 -7.19 16.71
C GLU A 114 7.03 -6.77 15.81
N ALA A 115 5.84 -7.30 16.11
CA ALA A 115 4.65 -7.30 15.26
C ALA A 115 4.95 -7.81 13.82
N GLY A 116 4.57 -9.05 13.49
CA GLY A 116 4.74 -9.65 12.15
C GLY A 116 4.25 -8.79 10.99
N LEU A 117 4.41 -9.26 9.75
CA LEU A 117 4.13 -8.44 8.54
C LEU A 117 2.75 -7.76 8.59
N TYR A 118 1.74 -8.48 9.08
CA TYR A 118 0.40 -7.95 9.28
C TYR A 118 0.39 -6.76 10.26
N GLY A 119 1.00 -6.90 11.44
CA GLY A 119 0.99 -5.87 12.47
C GLY A 119 1.61 -4.56 12.00
N GLN A 120 2.68 -4.63 11.20
CA GLN A 120 3.32 -3.46 10.59
C GLN A 120 2.43 -2.82 9.51
N CYS A 121 1.83 -3.64 8.62
CA CYS A 121 0.86 -3.13 7.63
C CYS A 121 -0.31 -2.43 8.32
N ALA A 122 -0.91 -3.08 9.31
CA ALA A 122 -1.99 -2.55 10.11
C ALA A 122 -1.59 -1.21 10.74
N ALA A 123 -0.40 -1.09 11.34
CA ALA A 123 0.08 0.14 11.96
C ALA A 123 0.11 1.34 10.99
N PHE A 124 0.50 1.15 9.73
CA PHE A 124 0.41 2.21 8.72
C PHE A 124 -1.03 2.64 8.45
N VAL A 125 -1.92 1.67 8.26
CA VAL A 125 -3.33 1.94 7.95
C VAL A 125 -4.06 2.59 9.14
N ARG A 126 -3.75 2.17 10.38
CA ARG A 126 -4.33 2.76 11.61
C ARG A 126 -4.10 4.27 11.69
N ARG A 127 -2.94 4.76 11.21
CA ARG A 127 -2.62 6.20 11.22
C ARG A 127 -3.54 7.04 10.33
N ALA A 128 -4.23 6.43 9.37
CA ALA A 128 -5.17 7.11 8.49
C ALA A 128 -6.64 6.78 8.77
N ALA A 129 -6.95 6.10 9.88
CA ALA A 129 -8.30 5.60 10.18
C ALA A 129 -9.39 6.68 10.05
N ASP A 130 -9.13 7.91 10.52
CA ASP A 130 -10.10 9.02 10.43
C ASP A 130 -10.45 9.40 8.98
N SER A 131 -9.49 9.31 8.06
CA SER A 131 -9.74 9.57 6.64
C SER A 131 -10.48 8.42 5.95
N LEU A 132 -10.22 7.17 6.36
CA LEU A 132 -10.94 6.00 5.87
C LEU A 132 -12.40 5.99 6.38
N ARG A 133 -12.62 6.35 7.65
CA ARG A 133 -13.98 6.52 8.20
C ARG A 133 -14.78 7.58 7.45
N ARG A 134 -14.14 8.69 7.08
CA ARG A 134 -14.78 9.71 6.23
C ARG A 134 -15.14 9.17 4.85
N GLU A 135 -14.24 8.44 4.19
CA GLU A 135 -14.55 7.83 2.89
C GLU A 135 -15.76 6.88 2.96
N ALA A 136 -15.85 6.08 4.03
CA ALA A 136 -16.98 5.19 4.27
C ALA A 136 -18.30 5.96 4.46
N VAL A 137 -18.31 6.99 5.30
CA VAL A 137 -19.51 7.76 5.66
C VAL A 137 -19.97 8.69 4.56
N ASP A 138 -19.05 9.35 3.85
CA ASP A 138 -19.38 10.41 2.89
C ASP A 138 -19.94 9.85 1.56
N ARG A 139 -19.78 8.53 1.31
CA ARG A 139 -20.17 7.88 0.05
C ARG A 139 -20.89 6.55 0.26
N PRO A 140 -21.98 6.53 1.02
CA PRO A 140 -22.67 5.29 1.37
C PRO A 140 -23.14 4.54 0.11
N GLY A 141 -22.96 3.22 0.11
CA GLY A 141 -23.31 2.34 -1.02
C GLY A 141 -22.33 2.35 -2.19
N SER A 142 -21.24 3.13 -2.12
CA SER A 142 -20.17 3.06 -3.12
C SER A 142 -19.20 1.91 -2.86
N VAL A 143 -18.53 1.44 -3.91
CA VAL A 143 -17.48 0.40 -3.80
C VAL A 143 -16.32 0.89 -2.93
N SER A 144 -15.93 2.16 -3.05
CA SER A 144 -14.87 2.75 -2.22
C SER A 144 -15.25 2.75 -0.74
N ALA A 145 -16.50 3.10 -0.40
CA ALA A 145 -16.98 3.04 0.99
C ALA A 145 -16.97 1.61 1.53
N ALA A 146 -17.47 0.63 0.76
CA ALA A 146 -17.46 -0.77 1.17
C ALA A 146 -16.04 -1.32 1.44
N TYR A 147 -15.05 -0.94 0.62
CA TYR A 147 -13.66 -1.32 0.89
C TYR A 147 -13.06 -0.59 2.09
N ALA A 148 -13.35 0.70 2.27
CA ALA A 148 -12.90 1.45 3.44
C ALA A 148 -13.48 0.87 4.74
N ASP A 149 -14.76 0.51 4.75
CA ASP A 149 -15.42 -0.17 5.86
C ASP A 149 -14.78 -1.52 6.17
N GLY A 150 -14.59 -2.37 5.15
CA GLY A 150 -13.93 -3.67 5.34
C GLY A 150 -12.51 -3.55 5.89
N VAL A 151 -11.75 -2.55 5.45
CA VAL A 151 -10.42 -2.25 6.00
C VAL A 151 -10.51 -1.87 7.49
N LEU A 152 -11.48 -1.03 7.87
CA LEU A 152 -11.68 -0.62 9.26
C LEU A 152 -12.15 -1.78 10.14
N GLU A 153 -13.02 -2.65 9.62
CA GLU A 153 -13.51 -3.86 10.29
C GLU A 153 -12.35 -4.82 10.60
N LEU A 154 -11.49 -5.11 9.62
CA LEU A 154 -10.30 -5.96 9.81
C LEU A 154 -9.32 -5.40 10.84
N LEU A 155 -9.31 -4.08 11.05
CA LEU A 155 -8.47 -3.45 12.06
C LEU A 155 -9.14 -3.37 13.45
N GLY A 156 -10.38 -3.85 13.59
CA GLY A 156 -11.19 -3.74 14.82
C GLY A 156 -11.64 -2.31 15.12
N MET A 157 -11.84 -1.49 14.08
CA MET A 157 -12.13 -0.05 14.18
C MET A 157 -13.42 0.37 13.45
N ALA A 158 -14.27 -0.59 13.08
CA ALA A 158 -15.62 -0.32 12.63
C ALA A 158 -16.41 0.42 13.73
N ALA A 159 -17.29 1.34 13.32
CA ALA A 159 -18.10 2.18 14.20
C ALA A 159 -19.24 1.41 14.87
#